data_AF-A0A1Q5UID3-F1
#
_entry.id   AF-A0A1Q5UID3-F1
#
_cell.length_a   1.000
_cell.length_b   1.000
_cell.length_c   1.000
_cell.angle_alpha   90.00
_cell.angle_beta   90.00
_cell.angle_gamma   90.00
#
_symmetry.space_group_name_H-M   'P 1'
#
loop_
_entity.id
_entity.type
_entity.pdbx_description
1 polymer ?
#
loop_
_entity_poly.entity_id
_entity_poly.type
_entity_poly.pdbx_seq_one_letter_code
_entity_poly.pdbx_strand_id
1 'polypeptide(L)'
;MARSKELTPTLRARICELHDIGWGYRRIQKRYPWIPLSTVRYTIIKEAERRDGVSKPRKGRPKKLTEADKERIIKVIDENPRVT
;
A
#
# COMPACT_ATOMS: atom_id res chain seq x y z
N MET A 1 3.41 -12.20 -15.07
CA MET A 1 2.17 -12.59 -14.35
C MET A 1 1.23 -11.40 -14.29
N ALA A 2 0.06 -11.48 -14.91
CA ALA A 2 -0.96 -10.43 -14.81
C ALA A 2 -1.43 -10.31 -13.35
N ARG A 3 -1.57 -9.07 -12.86
CA ARG A 3 -2.00 -8.82 -11.48
C ARG A 3 -3.48 -9.16 -11.38
N SER A 4 -3.84 -10.10 -10.51
CA SER A 4 -5.23 -10.32 -10.14
C SER A 4 -5.81 -9.08 -9.47
N LYS A 5 -7.12 -8.85 -9.66
CA LYS A 5 -7.84 -7.70 -9.09
C LYS A 5 -7.63 -7.67 -7.57
N GLU A 6 -7.30 -6.49 -7.04
CA GLU A 6 -7.12 -6.34 -5.59
C GLU A 6 -8.43 -6.63 -4.83
N LEU A 7 -8.30 -7.16 -3.60
CA LEU A 7 -9.42 -7.25 -2.69
C LEU A 7 -9.96 -5.85 -2.37
N THR A 8 -11.29 -5.72 -2.28
CA THR A 8 -11.91 -4.47 -1.85
C THR A 8 -11.54 -4.16 -0.39
N PRO A 9 -11.47 -2.87 0.01
CA PRO A 9 -11.20 -2.50 1.40
C PRO A 9 -12.17 -3.14 2.40
N THR A 10 -13.45 -3.22 2.03
CA THR A 10 -14.49 -3.87 2.83
C THR A 10 -14.20 -5.36 3.10
N LEU A 11 -13.71 -6.07 2.10
CA LEU A 11 -13.39 -7.49 2.22
C LEU A 11 -12.12 -7.70 3.07
N ARG A 12 -11.15 -6.78 2.97
CA ARG A 12 -9.96 -6.80 3.84
C ARG A 12 -10.34 -6.56 5.31
N ALA A 13 -11.22 -5.59 5.57
CA ALA A 13 -11.74 -5.33 6.92
C ALA A 13 -12.43 -6.57 7.49
N ARG A 14 -13.34 -7.21 6.73
CA ARG A 14 -13.99 -8.46 7.16
C ARG A 14 -13.02 -9.61 7.46
N ILE A 15 -11.95 -9.75 6.68
CA ILE A 15 -10.91 -10.76 6.95
C ILE A 15 -10.21 -10.47 8.28
N CYS A 16 -9.89 -9.21 8.57
CA CYS A 16 -9.23 -8.82 9.80
C CYS A 16 -10.15 -8.99 11.02
N GLU A 17 -11.41 -8.55 10.93
CA GLU A 17 -12.42 -8.74 11.98
C GLU A 17 -12.58 -10.23 12.37
N LEU A 18 -12.66 -11.13 11.38
CA LEU A 18 -12.76 -12.57 11.65
C LEU A 18 -11.52 -13.11 12.37
N HIS A 19 -10.34 -12.62 11.99
CA HIS A 19 -9.10 -13.01 12.64
C HIS A 19 -9.03 -12.48 14.08
N ASP A 20 -9.51 -11.26 14.33
CA ASP A 20 -9.56 -10.65 15.66
C ASP A 20 -10.51 -11.40 16.60
N ILE A 21 -11.59 -11.99 16.06
CA ILE A 21 -12.51 -12.89 16.79
C ILE A 21 -11.90 -14.30 16.98
N GLY A 22 -10.65 -14.53 16.56
CA GLY A 22 -9.91 -15.77 16.79
C GLY A 22 -10.06 -16.83 15.69
N TRP A 23 -10.56 -16.48 14.50
CA TRP A 23 -10.62 -17.43 13.40
C TRP A 23 -9.23 -17.69 12.80
N GLY A 24 -8.83 -18.97 12.73
CA GLY A 24 -7.59 -19.35 12.06
C GLY A 24 -7.63 -19.17 10.53
N TYR A 25 -6.47 -18.96 9.90
CA TYR A 25 -6.35 -18.67 8.46
C TYR A 25 -7.09 -19.64 7.53
N ARG A 26 -6.99 -20.95 7.79
CA ARG A 26 -7.69 -21.97 6.98
C ARG A 26 -9.20 -21.87 7.11
N ARG A 27 -9.71 -21.50 8.29
CA ARG A 27 -11.15 -21.31 8.53
C ARG A 27 -11.67 -20.09 7.76
N ILE A 28 -10.92 -19.00 7.76
CA ILE A 28 -11.23 -17.79 6.97
C ILE A 28 -11.18 -18.11 5.46
N GLN A 29 -10.18 -18.85 4.99
CA GLN A 29 -10.11 -19.25 3.58
C GLN A 29 -11.27 -20.16 3.16
N LYS A 30 -11.70 -21.09 4.02
CA LYS A 30 -12.92 -21.89 3.76
C LYS A 30 -14.18 -21.03 3.64
N ARG A 31 -14.27 -19.91 4.37
CA ARG A 31 -15.36 -18.94 4.25
C ARG A 31 -15.32 -18.16 2.93
N TYR A 32 -14.13 -17.89 2.43
CA TYR A 32 -13.89 -17.16 1.17
C TYR A 32 -13.02 -17.99 0.20
N PRO A 33 -13.56 -19.06 -0.41
CA PRO A 33 -12.76 -20.04 -1.14
C PRO A 33 -12.09 -19.49 -2.40
N TRP A 34 -12.62 -18.42 -2.99
CA TRP A 34 -12.02 -17.72 -4.13
C TRP A 34 -10.79 -16.87 -3.76
N ILE A 35 -10.54 -16.65 -2.46
CA ILE A 35 -9.36 -15.94 -1.98
C ILE A 35 -8.28 -16.97 -1.64
N PRO A 36 -7.09 -16.89 -2.26
CA PRO A 36 -5.98 -17.76 -1.91
C PRO A 36 -5.59 -17.62 -0.43
N LEU A 37 -5.19 -18.74 0.20
CA LEU A 37 -4.76 -18.74 1.61
C LEU A 37 -3.59 -17.76 1.87
N SER A 38 -2.68 -17.65 0.90
CA SER A 38 -1.56 -16.68 0.94
C SER A 38 -2.08 -15.24 1.00
N THR A 39 -3.13 -14.91 0.25
CA THR A 39 -3.75 -13.59 0.25
C THR A 39 -4.44 -13.29 1.58
N VAL A 40 -5.11 -14.28 2.21
CA VAL A 40 -5.68 -14.11 3.56
C VAL A 40 -4.58 -13.79 4.57
N ARG A 41 -3.50 -14.57 4.59
CA ARG A 41 -2.34 -14.31 5.47
C ARG A 41 -1.71 -12.95 5.22
N TYR A 42 -1.46 -12.63 3.96
CA TYR A 42 -0.87 -11.34 3.56
C TYR A 42 -1.76 -10.17 3.94
N THR A 43 -3.09 -10.34 3.85
CA THR A 43 -4.06 -9.32 4.27
C THR A 43 -3.90 -9.03 5.75
N ILE A 44 -3.91 -10.05 6.60
CA ILE A 44 -3.81 -9.90 8.06
C ILE A 44 -2.44 -9.30 8.45
N ILE A 45 -1.34 -9.83 7.91
CA ILE A 45 0.03 -9.34 8.25
C ILE A 45 0.22 -7.87 7.87
N LYS A 46 -0.32 -7.45 6.73
CA LYS A 46 -0.13 -6.08 6.21
C LYS A 46 -1.14 -5.07 6.73
N GLU A 47 -2.09 -5.48 7.56
CA GLU A 47 -3.14 -4.57 8.03
C GLU A 47 -2.58 -3.37 8.79
N ALA A 48 -1.58 -3.60 9.66
CA ALA A 48 -0.90 -2.52 10.37
C ALA A 48 -0.18 -1.50 9.47
N GLU A 49 0.15 -1.88 8.22
CA GLU A 49 0.79 -0.98 7.26
C GLU A 49 -0.22 -0.22 6.38
N ARG A 50 -1.49 -0.64 6.35
CA ARG A 50 -2.52 0.00 5.53
C ARG A 50 -3.07 1.24 6.23
N ARG A 51 -3.49 2.20 5.41
CA ARG A 51 -4.37 3.31 5.82
C ARG A 51 -5.65 3.16 5.00
N ASP A 52 -6.80 3.21 5.67
CA ASP A 52 -8.13 3.08 5.07
C ASP A 52 -8.35 1.80 4.23
N GLY A 53 -7.66 0.70 4.59
CA GLY A 53 -7.77 -0.58 3.87
C GLY A 53 -7.15 -0.58 2.47
N VAL A 54 -6.41 0.47 2.09
CA VAL A 54 -5.72 0.57 0.80
C VAL A 54 -4.27 0.10 0.92
N SER A 55 -3.80 -0.64 -0.09
CA SER A 55 -2.41 -1.06 -0.19
C SER A 55 -1.50 0.15 -0.34
N LYS A 56 -0.37 0.18 0.37
CA LYS A 56 0.62 1.24 0.21
C LYS A 56 1.09 1.30 -1.25
N PRO A 57 1.15 2.50 -1.87
CA PRO A 57 1.73 2.63 -3.20
C PRO A 57 3.18 2.13 -3.18
N ARG A 58 3.62 1.53 -4.29
CA ARG A 58 5.01 1.08 -4.42
C ARG A 58 5.92 2.28 -4.20
N LYS A 59 6.99 2.09 -3.42
CA LYS A 59 8.08 3.06 -3.43
C LYS A 59 8.59 3.13 -4.87
N GLY A 60 8.39 4.29 -5.50
CA GLY A 60 8.88 4.53 -6.84
C GLY A 60 10.41 4.50 -6.87
N ARG A 61 10.97 4.71 -8.06
CA ARG A 61 12.41 4.92 -8.20
C ARG A 61 12.85 6.09 -7.29
N PRO A 62 13.91 5.95 -6.49
CA PRO A 62 14.48 7.07 -5.74
C PRO A 62 14.73 8.26 -6.68
N LYS A 63 14.27 9.44 -6.28
CA LYS A 63 14.50 10.67 -7.04
C LYS A 63 15.94 11.14 -6.77
N LYS A 64 16.61 11.67 -7.79
CA LYS A 64 17.97 12.24 -7.64
C LYS A 64 17.98 13.51 -6.79
N LEU A 65 16.89 14.28 -6.86
CA LEU A 65 16.73 15.55 -6.14
C LEU A 65 15.77 15.34 -4.97
N THR A 66 16.17 15.82 -3.80
CA THR A 66 15.30 15.99 -2.64
C THR A 66 14.39 17.22 -2.83
N GLU A 67 13.38 17.38 -1.97
CA GLU A 67 12.51 18.56 -2.04
C GLU A 67 13.31 19.85 -1.75
N ALA A 68 14.23 19.79 -0.79
CA ALA A 68 15.15 20.89 -0.48
C ALA A 68 16.05 21.25 -1.66
N ASP A 69 16.50 20.26 -2.44
CA ASP A 69 17.30 20.54 -3.65
C ASP A 69 16.47 21.27 -4.70
N LYS A 70 15.19 20.90 -4.86
CA LYS A 70 14.29 21.61 -5.79
C LYS A 70 14.00 23.03 -5.32
N GLU A 71 13.73 23.23 -4.04
CA GLU A 71 13.52 24.56 -3.45
C GLU A 71 14.74 25.45 -3.68
N ARG A 72 15.95 24.90 -3.52
CA ARG A 72 17.19 25.62 -3.81
C ARG A 72 17.30 25.99 -5.28
N ILE A 73 16.98 25.08 -6.20
CA ILE A 73 16.99 25.35 -7.65
C ILE A 73 15.99 26.46 -8.00
N ILE A 74 14.77 26.39 -7.47
CA ILE A 74 13.72 27.40 -7.70
C ILE A 74 14.21 28.77 -7.22
N LYS A 75 14.76 28.84 -5.99
CA LYS A 75 15.30 30.08 -5.44
C LYS A 75 16.39 30.71 -6.30
N VAL A 76 17.31 29.90 -6.84
CA VAL A 76 18.37 30.39 -7.73
C VAL A 76 17.81 30.92 -9.05
N ILE A 77 16.78 30.29 -9.60
CA ILE A 77 16.11 30.78 -10.82
C ILE A 77 15.39 32.11 -10.55
N ASP A 78 14.73 32.24 -9.41
CA ASP A 78 14.03 33.48 -9.02
C ASP A 78 15.03 34.63 -8.79
N GLU A 79 16.15 34.37 -8.11
CA GLU A 79 17.20 35.36 -7.84
C GLU A 79 17.99 35.75 -9.09
N ASN A 80 18.14 34.82 -10.04
CA ASN A 80 18.86 35.07 -11.27
C ASN A 80 18.21 34.36 -12.47
N PRO A 81 17.21 35.01 -13.11
CA PRO A 81 16.40 34.40 -14.17
C PRO A 81 17.16 34.14 -15.48
N ARG A 82 18.44 34.51 -15.57
CA ARG A 82 19.33 34.21 -16.70
C ARG A 82 20.15 32.92 -16.54
N VAL A 83 19.97 32.18 -15.44
CA VAL A 83 20.77 30.98 -15.13
C VAL A 83 20.31 29.71 -15.87
N THR A 84 19.30 29.81 -16.73
CA THR A 84 18.86 28.72 -17.64
C THR A 84 19.75 28.56 -18.84
#